data_AF-A0A7X3ZEY8-F1
#
_entry.id   AF-A0A7X3ZEY8-F1
#
_cell.length_a   1.000
_cell.length_b   1.000
_cell.length_c   1.000
_cell.angle_alpha   90.00
_cell.angle_beta   90.00
_cell.angle_gamma   90.00
#
_symmetry.space_group_name_H-M   'P 1'
#
loop_
_entity.id
_entity.type
_entity.pdbx_description
1 polymer ?
#
loop_
_entity_poly.entity_id
_entity_poly.type
_entity_poly.pdbx_seq_one_letter_code
_entity_poly.pdbx_strand_id
1 'polypeptide(L)'
;MNEELQAAAEHLDAYGYCVLKDRIPREVALALGRRCLALHSDPRCQEYVVGDEYYQTLFGMLNQDDEVWNCAFHPDTVALARHFLGPRCRVVEACSKPTWPGAPAHHIHGDSP
;
A
#
# COMPACT_ATOMS: atom_id res chain seq x y z
N MET A 1 -0.57 -0.87 -23.02
CA MET A 1 -1.42 -0.39 -21.92
C MET A 1 -2.86 -0.44 -22.42
N ASN A 2 -3.83 -0.90 -21.63
CA ASN A 2 -5.24 -0.78 -22.03
C ASN A 2 -5.71 0.68 -21.88
N GLU A 3 -6.88 1.02 -22.44
CA GLU A 3 -7.41 2.39 -22.41
C GLU A 3 -7.61 2.94 -20.99
N GLU A 4 -8.08 2.10 -20.07
CA GLU A 4 -8.28 2.49 -18.67
C GLU A 4 -6.96 2.87 -17.98
N LEU A 5 -5.92 2.07 -18.19
CA LEU A 5 -4.61 2.30 -17.61
C LEU A 5 -3.90 3.50 -18.25
N GLN A 6 -4.14 3.76 -19.54
CA GLN A 6 -3.71 4.99 -20.21
C GLN A 6 -4.37 6.23 -19.61
N ALA A 7 -5.69 6.20 -19.40
CA ALA A 7 -6.40 7.29 -18.73
C ALA A 7 -5.91 7.51 -17.29
N ALA A 8 -5.57 6.44 -16.56
CA ALA A 8 -4.99 6.55 -15.23
C ALA A 8 -3.61 7.20 -15.24
N ALA A 9 -2.77 6.90 -16.24
CA ALA A 9 -1.47 7.54 -16.42
C ALA A 9 -1.60 9.04 -16.72
N GLU A 10 -2.52 9.42 -17.61
CA GLU A 10 -2.80 10.83 -17.93
C GLU A 10 -3.33 11.59 -16.71
N HIS A 11 -4.18 10.95 -15.90
CA HIS A 11 -4.67 11.54 -14.65
C HIS A 11 -3.55 11.69 -13.61
N LEU A 12 -2.65 10.71 -13.52
CA LEU A 12 -1.47 10.79 -12.66
C LEU A 12 -0.55 11.95 -13.08
N ASP A 13 -0.31 12.12 -14.38
CA ASP A 13 0.51 13.20 -14.92
C ASP A 13 -0.11 14.59 -14.66
N ALA A 14 -1.45 14.70 -14.77
CA ALA A 14 -2.15 15.96 -14.59
C ALA A 14 -2.34 16.37 -13.11
N TYR A 15 -2.59 15.40 -12.22
CA TYR A 15 -3.06 15.67 -10.85
C TYR A 15 -2.17 15.11 -9.74
N GLY A 16 -1.14 14.33 -10.06
CA GLY A 16 -0.26 13.70 -9.08
C GLY A 16 -0.87 12.51 -8.34
N TYR A 17 -2.06 12.06 -8.72
CA TYR A 17 -2.68 10.82 -8.23
C TYR A 17 -3.59 10.19 -9.29
N CYS A 18 -3.89 8.91 -9.14
CA CYS A 18 -4.93 8.21 -9.92
C CYS A 18 -5.59 7.13 -9.06
N VAL A 19 -6.74 6.61 -9.49
CA VAL A 19 -7.46 5.53 -8.80
C VAL A 19 -7.73 4.39 -9.77
N LEU A 20 -7.18 3.21 -9.47
CA LEU A 20 -7.47 1.97 -10.19
C LEU A 20 -8.57 1.20 -9.45
N LYS A 21 -9.77 1.16 -10.03
CA LYS A 21 -10.91 0.49 -9.41
C LYS A 21 -10.83 -1.03 -9.63
N ASP A 22 -11.35 -1.77 -8.68
CA ASP A 22 -11.63 -3.21 -8.81
C ASP A 22 -10.44 -4.11 -9.21
N ARG A 23 -9.19 -3.67 -8.91
CA ARG A 23 -7.97 -4.46 -9.19
C ARG A 23 -7.74 -5.62 -8.22
N ILE A 24 -8.31 -5.50 -7.03
CA ILE A 24 -8.26 -6.55 -6.02
C ILE A 24 -9.70 -6.98 -5.74
N PRO A 25 -10.04 -8.27 -5.93
CA PRO A 25 -11.36 -8.77 -5.58
C PRO A 25 -11.68 -8.49 -4.12
N ARG A 26 -12.94 -8.14 -3.83
CA ARG A 26 -13.39 -7.77 -2.48
C ARG A 26 -12.99 -8.78 -1.42
N GLU A 27 -13.19 -10.08 -1.69
CA GLU A 27 -12.86 -11.15 -0.74
C GLU A 27 -11.36 -11.22 -0.44
N VAL A 28 -10.51 -11.00 -1.45
CA VAL A 28 -9.05 -10.96 -1.30
C VAL A 28 -8.64 -9.76 -0.46
N ALA A 29 -9.22 -8.58 -0.71
CA ALA A 29 -8.95 -7.37 0.07
C ALA A 29 -9.35 -7.53 1.54
N LEU A 30 -10.53 -8.10 1.81
CA LEU A 30 -10.99 -8.37 3.18
C LEU A 30 -10.11 -9.41 3.89
N ALA A 31 -9.69 -10.46 3.19
CA ALA A 31 -8.79 -11.47 3.73
C ALA A 31 -7.41 -10.88 4.05
N LEU A 32 -6.85 -10.04 3.17
CA LEU A 32 -5.59 -9.34 3.40
C LEU A 32 -5.69 -8.42 4.63
N GLY A 33 -6.78 -7.65 4.76
CA GLY A 33 -7.00 -6.80 5.93
C GLY A 33 -6.99 -7.59 7.25
N ARG A 34 -7.65 -8.75 7.29
CA ARG A 34 -7.62 -9.63 8.48
C ARG A 34 -6.22 -10.17 8.77
N ARG A 35 -5.46 -10.58 7.75
CA ARG A 35 -4.08 -11.05 7.92
C ARG A 35 -3.16 -9.95 8.44
N CYS A 36 -3.27 -8.74 7.89
CA CYS A 36 -2.56 -7.57 8.37
C CYS A 36 -2.80 -7.33 9.87
N LEU A 37 -4.05 -7.38 10.34
CA LEU A 37 -4.36 -7.23 11.76
C LEU A 37 -3.81 -8.38 12.63
N ALA A 38 -3.86 -9.61 12.11
CA ALA A 38 -3.30 -10.76 12.80
C ALA A 38 -1.77 -10.63 12.97
N LEU A 39 -1.06 -10.16 11.94
CA LEU A 39 0.39 -9.92 11.99
C LEU A 39 0.77 -8.83 12.99
N HIS A 40 -0.02 -7.75 13.10
CA HIS A 40 0.18 -6.73 14.13
C HIS A 40 0.07 -7.29 15.56
N SER A 41 -0.67 -8.39 15.73
CA SER A 41 -0.83 -9.08 17.02
C SER A 41 0.15 -10.24 17.21
N ASP A 42 0.96 -10.58 16.20
CA ASP A 42 1.91 -11.69 16.27
C ASP A 42 3.14 -11.26 17.10
N PRO A 43 3.50 -11.97 18.18
CA PRO A 43 4.69 -11.70 18.98
C PRO A 43 5.99 -11.61 18.16
N ARG A 44 6.08 -12.35 17.05
CA ARG A 44 7.26 -12.38 16.17
C ARG A 44 7.43 -11.11 15.34
N CYS A 45 6.36 -10.35 15.15
CA CYS A 45 6.38 -9.13 14.36
C CYS A 45 6.57 -7.87 15.21
N GLN A 46 6.51 -7.97 16.54
CA GLN A 46 6.46 -6.81 17.44
C GLN A 46 7.66 -5.88 17.33
N GLU A 47 8.85 -6.41 17.02
CA GLU A 47 10.04 -5.57 16.80
C GLU A 47 9.95 -4.67 15.56
N TYR A 48 9.07 -5.02 14.61
CA TYR A 48 8.83 -4.28 13.37
C TYR A 48 7.58 -3.40 13.42
N VAL A 49 6.84 -3.44 14.54
CA VAL A 49 5.68 -2.57 14.79
C VAL A 49 6.16 -1.31 15.49
N VAL A 50 5.89 -0.16 14.88
CA VAL A 50 6.12 1.15 15.50
C VAL A 50 4.83 1.94 15.56
N GLY A 51 4.80 2.97 16.42
CA GLY A 51 3.71 3.93 16.47
C GLY A 51 3.14 4.07 17.87
N ASP A 52 1.87 4.46 17.94
CA ASP A 52 1.15 4.73 19.18
C ASP A 52 -0.16 3.92 19.26
N GLU A 53 -1.00 4.24 20.25
CA GLU A 53 -2.29 3.60 20.48
C GLU A 53 -3.32 3.82 19.36
N TYR A 54 -3.12 4.80 18.48
CA TYR A 54 -4.02 5.13 17.37
C TYR A 54 -3.47 4.73 16.01
N TYR A 55 -2.16 4.88 15.82
CA TYR A 55 -1.47 4.75 14.56
C TYR A 55 -0.30 3.78 14.71
N GLN A 56 -0.50 2.56 14.23
CA GLN A 56 0.56 1.57 14.17
C GLN A 56 1.05 1.38 12.74
N THR A 57 2.32 1.08 12.57
CA THR A 57 2.92 0.68 11.30
C THR A 57 3.71 -0.59 11.52
N LEU A 58 3.35 -1.66 10.80
CA LEU A 58 4.17 -2.85 10.65
C LEU A 58 4.99 -2.72 9.35
N PHE A 59 6.30 -2.62 9.49
CA PHE A 59 7.24 -2.56 8.37
C PHE A 59 7.64 -3.94 7.84
N GLY A 60 8.14 -3.97 6.61
CA GLY A 60 8.73 -5.15 6.01
C GLY A 60 7.72 -6.24 5.68
N MET A 61 6.48 -5.89 5.33
CA MET A 61 5.39 -6.85 5.09
C MET A 61 5.72 -7.89 4.01
N LEU A 62 6.57 -7.53 3.04
CA LEU A 62 7.04 -8.46 2.00
C LEU A 62 7.85 -9.65 2.57
N ASN A 63 8.40 -9.51 3.78
CA ASN A 63 9.10 -10.60 4.48
C ASN A 63 8.17 -11.42 5.39
N GLN A 64 6.91 -11.00 5.56
CA GLN A 64 5.99 -11.56 6.56
C GLN A 64 4.81 -12.33 5.93
N ASP A 65 4.35 -11.94 4.74
CA ASP A 65 3.21 -12.57 4.06
C ASP A 65 3.40 -12.54 2.53
N ASP A 66 3.46 -13.72 1.91
CA ASP A 66 3.62 -13.89 0.46
C ASP A 66 2.47 -13.24 -0.33
N GLU A 67 1.26 -13.17 0.23
CA GLU A 67 0.11 -12.53 -0.44
C GLU A 67 0.27 -11.02 -0.59
N VAL A 68 1.14 -10.39 0.22
CA VAL A 68 1.46 -8.97 0.08
C VAL A 68 2.16 -8.72 -1.24
N TRP A 69 2.96 -9.69 -1.73
CA TRP A 69 3.61 -9.56 -3.04
C TRP A 69 2.58 -9.43 -4.17
N ASN A 70 1.50 -10.21 -4.13
CA ASN A 70 0.46 -10.16 -5.16
C ASN A 70 -0.21 -8.77 -5.25
N CYS A 71 -0.38 -8.10 -4.10
CA CYS A 71 -1.01 -6.79 -4.04
C CYS A 71 -0.01 -5.66 -4.34
N ALA A 72 1.17 -5.69 -3.70
CA ALA A 72 2.20 -4.66 -3.86
C ALA A 72 2.78 -4.61 -5.28
N PHE A 73 2.81 -5.76 -5.97
CA PHE A 73 3.33 -5.89 -7.33
C PHE A 73 2.25 -6.14 -8.37
N HIS A 74 1.00 -5.69 -8.12
CA HIS A 74 -0.06 -5.79 -9.11
C HIS A 74 0.42 -5.17 -10.46
N PRO A 75 0.28 -5.87 -11.60
CA PRO A 75 0.89 -5.46 -12.87
C PRO A 75 0.55 -4.02 -13.29
N ASP A 76 -0.71 -3.62 -13.12
CA ASP A 76 -1.18 -2.27 -13.46
C ASP A 76 -0.54 -1.18 -12.57
N THR A 77 -0.41 -1.45 -11.26
CA THR A 77 0.24 -0.51 -10.32
C THR A 77 1.72 -0.37 -10.66
N VAL A 78 2.40 -1.48 -10.99
CA VAL A 78 3.81 -1.45 -11.42
C VAL A 78 3.98 -0.72 -12.75
N ALA A 79 3.04 -0.88 -13.69
CA ALA A 79 3.07 -0.15 -14.96
C ALA A 79 2.97 1.36 -14.76
N LEU A 80 2.06 1.84 -13.89
CA LEU A 80 1.95 3.26 -13.57
C LEU A 80 3.14 3.79 -12.79
N ALA A 81 3.65 3.01 -11.83
CA ALA A 81 4.87 3.38 -11.10
C ALA A 81 6.05 3.56 -12.06
N ARG A 82 6.20 2.67 -13.06
CA ARG A 82 7.25 2.79 -14.09
C ARG A 82 7.01 3.93 -15.08
N HIS A 83 5.76 4.24 -15.39
CA HIS A 83 5.41 5.43 -16.19
C HIS A 83 5.89 6.70 -15.48
N PHE A 84 5.57 6.85 -14.19
CA PHE A 84 5.84 8.06 -13.43
C PHE A 84 7.29 8.17 -12.93
N LEU A 85 7.85 7.10 -12.36
CA LEU A 85 9.19 7.08 -11.75
C LEU A 85 10.29 6.61 -12.72
N GLY A 86 9.91 6.16 -13.91
CA GLY A 86 10.80 5.59 -14.91
C GLY A 86 11.05 4.08 -14.74
N PRO A 87 11.66 3.43 -15.74
CA PRO A 87 11.74 1.97 -15.84
C PRO A 87 12.62 1.30 -14.78
N ARG A 88 13.44 2.07 -14.05
CA ARG A 88 14.35 1.57 -13.01
C ARG A 88 13.80 1.72 -11.59
N CYS A 89 12.53 2.07 -11.42
CA CYS A 89 11.90 2.14 -10.11
C CYS A 89 11.97 0.79 -9.38
N ARG A 90 12.07 0.83 -8.06
CA ARG A 90 12.16 -0.34 -7.19
C ARG A 90 11.22 -0.16 -6.02
N VAL A 91 10.70 -1.27 -5.52
CA VAL A 91 9.97 -1.25 -4.25
C VAL A 91 10.98 -1.06 -3.13
N VAL A 92 10.69 -0.09 -2.27
CA VAL A 92 11.51 0.22 -1.08
C VAL A 92 10.89 -0.40 0.15
N GLU A 93 9.57 -0.36 0.26
CA GLU A 93 8.85 -0.75 1.47
C GLU A 93 7.40 -1.15 1.13
N ALA A 94 6.85 -2.11 1.85
CA ALA A 94 5.42 -2.34 1.94
C ALA A 94 5.07 -2.54 3.41
N CYS A 95 4.15 -1.72 3.90
CA CYS A 95 3.79 -1.68 5.31
C CYS A 95 2.28 -1.81 5.49
N SER A 96 1.87 -2.28 6.66
CA SER A 96 0.47 -2.31 7.10
C SER A 96 0.26 -1.27 8.19
N LYS A 97 -0.71 -0.38 8.00
CA LYS A 97 -0.99 0.75 8.90
C LYS A 97 -2.45 0.77 9.36
N PRO A 98 -2.84 -0.05 10.35
CA PRO A 98 -4.17 0.07 10.93
C PRO A 98 -4.32 1.42 11.63
N THR A 99 -5.52 2.00 11.49
CA THR A 99 -5.94 3.21 12.20
C THR A 99 -7.03 2.81 13.20
N TRP A 100 -6.77 3.01 14.48
CA TRP A 100 -7.67 2.58 15.55
C TRP A 100 -8.77 3.61 15.85
N PRO A 101 -9.90 3.19 16.44
CA PRO A 101 -10.99 4.11 16.79
C PRO A 101 -10.51 5.29 17.64
N GLY A 102 -10.98 6.50 17.31
CA GLY A 102 -10.59 7.74 18.02
C GLY A 102 -9.36 8.45 17.46
N ALA A 103 -8.69 7.86 16.47
CA ALA A 103 -7.51 8.45 15.85
C ALA A 103 -7.82 9.82 15.19
N PRO A 104 -7.05 10.88 15.50
CA PRO A 104 -7.26 12.22 14.94
C PRO A 104 -6.71 12.33 13.52
N ALA A 105 -7.41 13.01 12.61
CA ALA A 105 -6.92 13.20 11.24
C ALA A 105 -5.50 13.77 11.19
N HIS A 106 -4.66 13.24 10.29
CA HIS A 106 -3.31 13.75 10.08
C HIS A 106 -3.33 15.14 9.43
N HIS A 107 -2.29 15.93 9.70
CA HIS A 107 -2.07 17.20 9.02
C HIS A 107 -1.69 16.97 7.54
N ILE A 108 -1.90 18.00 6.71
CA ILE A 108 -1.46 17.99 5.31
C ILE A 108 0.07 17.91 5.27
N HIS A 109 0.59 16.93 4.54
CA HIS A 109 2.03 16.70 4.34
C HIS A 109 2.29 16.06 2.98
N GLY A 110 3.55 16.05 2.55
CA GLY A 110 4.02 15.23 1.43
C GLY A 110 4.87 14.07 1.93
N ASP A 111 4.94 12.99 1.17
CA ASP A 111 5.77 11.82 1.46
C ASP A 111 7.23 12.05 1.04
N SER A 112 7.84 13.13 1.53
CA SER A 112 9.26 13.44 1.33
C SER A 112 9.94 13.57 2.70
N PRO A 113 11.14 13.01 2.89
CA PRO A 113 11.87 13.11 4.15
C PRO A 113 12.25 14.55 4.53
#